data_AF-A0A7S3F6R3-F1
#
_entry.id   AF-A0A7S3F6R3-F1
#
_cell.length_a   1.000
_cell.length_b   1.000
_cell.length_c   1.000
_cell.angle_alpha   90.00
_cell.angle_beta   90.00
_cell.angle_gamma   90.00
#
_symmetry.space_group_name_H-M   'P 1'
#
loop_
_entity.id
_entity.type
_entity.pdbx_description
1 polymer ?
#
loop_
_entity_poly.entity_id
_entity_poly.type
_entity_poly.pdbx_seq_one_letter_code
_entity_poly.pdbx_strand_id
1 'polypeptide(L)'
;VSRWHNTSFVPWSPTDGLPSTASTDQGGSAPAIVDVGFSHVTSPAKALTEMVEKKLKKDRMSGRSVCKGPMSLKQQLEYKLLLSVEGFDVATDLKWKLLSQSVVIMPRPTRTTWLMEPLLQAWIHFIPVRDDFEDIPERVIWALAHPEVCKLI
;
A
#
# COMPACT_ATOMS: atom_id res chain seq x y z
N VAL A 1 -3.24 -36.70 -4.87
CA VAL A 1 -4.22 -35.59 -4.96
C VAL A 1 -4.26 -34.88 -3.62
N SER A 2 -3.29 -33.98 -3.39
CA SER A 2 -3.10 -33.34 -2.09
C SER A 2 -3.97 -32.10 -2.02
N ARG A 3 -5.11 -32.27 -1.36
CA ARG A 3 -6.11 -31.27 -1.01
C ARG A 3 -5.49 -30.32 0.02
N TRP A 4 -5.22 -29.09 -0.37
CA TRP A 4 -4.83 -28.05 0.57
C TRP A 4 -6.09 -27.50 1.25
N HIS A 5 -6.19 -27.74 2.55
CA HIS A 5 -7.13 -27.11 3.45
C HIS A 5 -6.37 -26.03 4.21
N ASN A 6 -6.56 -24.76 3.84
CA ASN A 6 -6.61 -23.63 4.77
C ASN A 6 -6.95 -22.34 4.01
N THR A 7 -8.24 -22.04 3.88
CA THR A 7 -8.72 -20.66 3.73
C THR A 7 -9.50 -20.35 5.00
N SER A 8 -8.78 -20.10 6.09
CA SER A 8 -9.34 -19.32 7.19
C SER A 8 -9.59 -17.93 6.63
N PHE A 9 -10.82 -17.67 6.16
CA PHE A 9 -11.31 -16.32 5.92
C PHE A 9 -11.17 -15.58 7.24
N VAL A 10 -10.19 -14.69 7.36
CA VAL A 10 -10.19 -13.72 8.46
C VAL A 10 -11.31 -12.75 8.09
N PRO A 11 -12.48 -12.78 8.77
CA PRO A 11 -13.57 -11.90 8.39
C PRO A 11 -13.13 -10.47 8.68
N TRP A 12 -13.37 -9.57 7.72
CA TRP A 12 -13.31 -8.12 7.99
C TRP A 12 -14.23 -7.84 9.18
N SER A 13 -13.66 -7.53 10.35
CA SER A 13 -14.42 -7.46 11.59
C SER A 13 -15.19 -6.13 11.64
N PRO A 14 -16.45 -6.11 12.09
CA PRO A 14 -17.25 -4.88 12.18
C PRO A 14 -16.68 -3.84 13.15
N THR A 15 -15.74 -4.22 14.01
CA THR A 15 -15.12 -3.37 15.04
C THR A 15 -13.90 -2.59 14.53
N ASP A 16 -13.50 -2.76 13.28
CA ASP A 16 -12.33 -2.09 12.70
C ASP A 16 -12.57 -0.63 12.27
N GLY A 17 -13.72 -0.07 12.64
CA GLY A 17 -14.01 1.36 12.53
C GLY A 17 -13.32 2.14 13.65
N LEU A 18 -12.28 2.88 13.26
CA LEU A 18 -11.35 3.67 14.10
C LEU A 18 -10.39 2.86 14.99
N PRO A 19 -9.09 3.26 15.05
CA PRO A 19 -8.12 2.59 15.89
C PRO A 19 -8.50 2.76 17.37
N SER A 20 -8.95 1.67 17.98
CA SER A 20 -9.07 1.53 19.44
C SER A 20 -7.67 1.56 20.05
N THR A 21 -7.48 2.51 20.96
CA THR A 21 -6.29 2.71 21.77
C THR A 21 -5.93 1.46 22.58
N ALA A 22 -4.75 0.86 22.36
CA ALA A 22 -3.79 0.44 23.39
C ALA A 22 -2.88 -0.71 22.92
N SER A 23 -1.57 -0.41 22.75
CA SER A 23 -0.50 -1.06 23.54
C SER A 23 0.87 -0.43 23.23
N THR A 24 1.30 0.41 24.17
CA THR A 24 2.66 0.55 24.72
C THR A 24 3.84 0.98 23.80
N ASP A 25 4.18 2.27 23.95
CA ASP A 25 5.50 2.91 23.92
C ASP A 25 6.54 2.51 22.86
N GLN A 26 6.68 3.34 21.81
CA GLN A 26 7.76 4.34 21.73
C GLN A 26 7.32 5.51 20.82
N GLY A 27 7.27 6.74 21.36
CA GLY A 27 7.28 7.99 20.58
C GLY A 27 6.21 8.15 19.49
N GLY A 28 4.95 7.80 19.77
CA GLY A 28 3.90 7.73 18.76
C GLY A 28 3.28 9.08 18.39
N SER A 29 3.68 9.63 17.23
CA SER A 29 2.76 10.45 16.42
C SER A 29 1.51 9.62 16.11
N ALA A 30 0.31 10.22 16.10
CA ALA A 30 -0.96 9.53 15.83
C ALA A 30 -0.84 8.52 14.68
N PRO A 31 -1.49 7.33 14.76
CA PRO A 31 -1.35 6.30 13.74
C PRO A 31 -1.76 6.88 12.39
N ALA A 32 -0.78 6.97 11.48
CA ALA A 32 -1.04 7.47 10.15
C ALA A 32 -1.97 6.49 9.44
N ILE A 33 -2.99 7.02 8.76
CA ILE A 33 -3.93 6.24 7.94
C ILE A 33 -3.24 5.38 6.87
N VAL A 34 -2.02 5.77 6.48
CA VAL A 34 -1.19 5.09 5.47
C VAL A 34 0.22 4.90 6.02
N ASP A 35 0.69 3.65 6.03
CA ASP A 35 2.02 3.26 6.47
C ASP A 35 2.93 2.93 5.26
N VAL A 36 3.54 3.95 4.68
CA VAL A 36 4.41 3.82 3.49
C VAL A 36 5.80 4.37 3.80
N GLY A 37 6.83 3.80 3.19
CA GLY A 37 8.21 4.27 3.24
C GLY A 37 9.10 3.49 2.27
N PHE A 38 10.20 4.11 1.84
CA PHE A 38 11.18 3.46 0.96
C PHE A 38 12.03 2.49 1.78
N SER A 39 12.27 1.28 1.27
CA SER A 39 13.16 0.31 1.95
C SER A 39 14.62 0.72 1.90
N HIS A 40 15.02 1.32 0.79
CA HIS A 40 16.36 1.81 0.54
C HIS A 40 16.31 2.99 -0.41
N VAL A 41 17.03 4.06 -0.09
CA VAL A 41 17.29 5.17 -1.01
C VAL A 41 18.75 5.07 -1.37
N THR A 42 19.05 4.62 -2.58
CA THR A 42 20.41 4.75 -3.13
C THR A 42 20.74 6.23 -3.16
N SER A 43 21.82 6.65 -2.50
CA SER A 43 22.21 8.06 -2.45
C SER A 43 22.27 8.60 -3.87
N PRO A 44 21.39 9.55 -4.24
CA PRO A 44 21.62 10.27 -5.46
C PRO A 44 22.84 11.19 -5.26
N ALA A 45 23.30 11.83 -6.34
CA ALA A 45 24.31 12.87 -6.23
C ALA A 45 23.92 13.86 -5.12
N LYS A 46 24.88 14.28 -4.29
CA LYS A 46 24.70 15.11 -3.07
C LYS A 46 23.66 16.24 -3.24
N ALA A 47 23.69 16.91 -4.39
CA ALA A 47 22.78 17.99 -4.76
C ALA A 47 21.30 17.58 -4.81
N LEU A 48 20.96 16.39 -5.30
CA LEU A 48 19.57 15.92 -5.36
C LEU A 48 19.05 15.60 -3.96
N THR A 49 19.88 15.02 -3.09
CA THR A 49 19.53 14.78 -1.69
C THR A 49 19.19 16.08 -0.98
N GLU A 50 20.02 17.11 -1.16
CA GLU A 50 19.77 18.44 -0.59
C GLU A 50 18.50 19.11 -1.14
N MET A 51 18.20 18.94 -2.44
CA MET A 51 16.97 19.45 -3.06
C MET A 51 15.73 18.74 -2.51
N VAL A 52 15.78 17.41 -2.37
CA VAL A 52 14.70 16.61 -1.81
C VAL A 52 14.48 16.97 -0.34
N GLU A 53 15.53 17.06 0.46
CA GLU A 53 15.44 17.48 1.87
C GLU A 53 14.86 18.89 2.02
N LYS A 54 15.26 19.85 1.17
CA LYS A 54 14.69 21.20 1.15
C LYS A 54 13.20 21.18 0.80
N LYS A 55 12.79 20.33 -0.16
CA LYS A 55 11.38 20.18 -0.53
C LYS A 55 10.56 19.51 0.58
N LEU A 56 11.08 18.47 1.21
CA LEU A 56 10.46 17.80 2.35
C LEU A 56 10.27 18.72 3.56
N LYS A 57 11.29 19.55 3.87
CA LYS A 57 11.20 20.59 4.92
C LYS A 57 10.16 21.66 4.58
N LYS A 58 10.06 22.06 3.31
CA LYS A 58 9.07 23.03 2.82
C LYS A 58 7.63 22.50 2.95
N ASP A 59 7.41 21.24 2.62
CA ASP A 59 6.08 20.61 2.61
C ASP A 59 5.58 20.21 4.02
N ARG A 60 6.25 20.67 5.09
CA ARG A 60 5.94 20.35 6.50
C ARG A 60 5.90 18.85 6.81
N MET A 61 6.57 18.02 6.02
CA MET A 61 6.77 16.58 6.29
C MET A 61 7.93 16.34 7.27
N SER A 62 8.20 17.31 8.17
CA SER A 62 9.29 17.22 9.13
C SER A 62 8.92 16.25 10.26
N GLY A 63 9.51 15.06 10.25
CA GLY A 63 9.40 14.10 11.35
C GLY A 63 9.10 12.65 10.96
N ARG A 64 8.80 12.36 9.69
CA ARG A 64 8.65 10.97 9.21
C ARG A 64 9.92 10.53 8.48
N SER A 65 10.47 9.39 8.88
CA SER A 65 11.57 8.78 8.15
C SER A 65 11.06 8.33 6.78
N VAL A 66 11.60 8.93 5.72
CA VAL A 66 11.31 8.57 4.31
C VAL A 66 11.74 7.13 4.05
N CYS A 67 12.81 6.69 4.71
CA CYS A 67 13.31 5.33 4.65
C CYS A 67 12.80 4.52 5.84
N LYS A 68 12.27 3.32 5.58
CA LYS A 68 11.90 2.33 6.60
C LYS A 68 12.70 1.06 6.37
N GLY A 69 12.90 0.26 7.42
CA GLY A 69 13.49 -1.06 7.27
C GLY A 69 12.65 -1.95 6.33
N PRO A 70 13.26 -2.94 5.65
CA PRO A 70 12.52 -3.87 4.82
C PRO A 70 11.49 -4.64 5.65
N MET A 71 10.30 -4.84 5.09
CA MET A 71 9.21 -5.59 5.71
C MET A 71 9.09 -6.98 5.06
N SER A 72 8.92 -8.02 5.87
CA SER A 72 8.69 -9.37 5.34
C SER A 72 7.34 -9.49 4.64
N LEU A 73 7.22 -10.43 3.71
CA LEU A 73 5.95 -10.69 3.01
C LEU A 73 4.81 -11.00 4.00
N LYS A 74 5.07 -11.75 5.07
CA LYS A 74 4.07 -12.08 6.09
C LYS A 74 3.50 -10.84 6.76
N GLN A 75 4.36 -9.90 7.14
CA GLN A 75 3.93 -8.63 7.73
C GLN A 75 3.12 -7.79 6.74
N GLN A 76 3.50 -7.79 5.46
CA GLN A 76 2.72 -7.07 4.44
C GLN A 76 1.32 -7.68 4.28
N LEU A 77 1.18 -8.99 4.37
CA LEU A 77 -0.12 -9.68 4.26
C LEU A 77 -1.06 -9.45 5.45
N GLU A 78 -0.59 -8.89 6.56
CA GLU A 78 -1.45 -8.49 7.69
C GLU A 78 -2.23 -7.20 7.38
N TYR A 79 -1.83 -6.44 6.36
CA TYR A 79 -2.52 -5.23 5.93
C TYR A 79 -3.71 -5.56 5.03
N LYS A 80 -4.81 -4.84 5.26
CA LYS A 80 -6.05 -4.95 4.48
C LYS A 80 -5.93 -4.36 3.07
N LEU A 81 -5.13 -3.30 2.94
CA LEU A 81 -4.95 -2.54 1.72
C LEU A 81 -3.46 -2.55 1.35
N LEU A 82 -3.15 -2.90 0.11
CA LEU A 82 -1.80 -2.99 -0.41
C LEU A 82 -1.62 -2.03 -1.58
N LEU A 83 -0.72 -1.06 -1.44
CA LEU A 83 -0.37 -0.13 -2.51
C LEU A 83 0.64 -0.78 -3.46
N SER A 84 0.35 -0.89 -4.76
CA SER A 84 1.31 -1.30 -5.79
C SER A 84 1.61 -0.13 -6.72
N VAL A 85 2.89 0.14 -6.93
CA VAL A 85 3.39 1.28 -7.73
C VAL A 85 4.34 0.76 -8.78
N GLU A 86 4.06 1.09 -10.04
CA GLU A 86 4.96 0.79 -11.15
C GLU A 86 6.23 1.65 -11.06
N GLY A 87 7.37 1.04 -11.37
CA GLY A 87 8.65 1.72 -11.41
C GLY A 87 9.10 1.96 -12.84
N PHE A 88 10.36 1.64 -13.12
CA PHE A 88 10.86 1.64 -14.50
C PHE A 88 10.20 0.57 -15.38
N ASP A 89 9.76 -0.52 -14.75
CA ASP A 89 9.04 -1.65 -15.35
C ASP A 89 7.79 -1.96 -14.50
N VAL A 90 7.07 -3.04 -14.83
CA VAL A 90 5.92 -3.52 -14.03
C VAL A 90 6.30 -3.69 -12.56
N ALA A 91 5.37 -3.31 -11.68
CA ALA A 91 5.49 -3.53 -10.26
C ALA A 91 5.72 -5.02 -9.95
N THR A 92 6.92 -5.36 -9.48
CA THR A 92 7.32 -6.76 -9.20
C THR A 92 6.42 -7.41 -8.16
N ASP A 93 5.79 -6.60 -7.30
CA ASP A 93 4.92 -7.04 -6.23
C ASP A 93 3.46 -7.30 -6.63
N LEU A 94 3.04 -6.82 -7.80
CA LEU A 94 1.63 -6.85 -8.22
C LEU A 94 1.04 -8.26 -8.18
N LYS A 95 1.79 -9.25 -8.65
CA LYS A 95 1.34 -10.65 -8.77
C LYS A 95 0.93 -11.25 -7.44
N TRP A 96 1.80 -11.14 -6.44
CA TRP A 96 1.51 -11.72 -5.12
C TRP A 96 0.50 -10.87 -4.35
N LYS A 97 0.42 -9.56 -4.61
CA LYS A 97 -0.61 -8.67 -4.06
C LYS A 97 -2.00 -9.03 -4.57
N LEU A 98 -2.17 -9.28 -5.87
CA LEU A 98 -3.44 -9.75 -6.44
C LEU A 98 -3.83 -11.15 -5.97
N LEU A 99 -2.85 -11.99 -5.62
CA LEU A 99 -3.09 -13.30 -5.02
C LEU A 99 -3.26 -13.27 -3.50
N SER A 100 -3.06 -12.09 -2.89
CA SER A 100 -3.33 -11.89 -1.47
C SER A 100 -4.82 -11.67 -1.27
N GLN A 101 -5.34 -12.02 -0.08
CA GLN A 101 -6.73 -11.69 0.29
C GLN A 101 -6.87 -10.22 0.73
N SER A 102 -5.93 -9.37 0.32
CA SER A 102 -5.89 -7.94 0.61
C SER A 102 -6.24 -7.16 -0.66
N VAL A 103 -6.88 -6.01 -0.48
CA VAL A 103 -7.31 -5.18 -1.61
C VAL A 103 -6.12 -4.40 -2.16
N VAL A 104 -5.89 -4.51 -3.46
CA VAL A 104 -4.83 -3.79 -4.15
C VAL A 104 -5.29 -2.40 -4.55
N ILE A 105 -4.50 -1.39 -4.19
CA ILE A 105 -4.65 -0.01 -4.65
C ILE A 105 -3.49 0.28 -5.59
N MET A 106 -3.76 0.71 -6.82
CA MET A 106 -2.71 0.99 -7.81
C MET A 106 -3.18 1.93 -8.92
N PRO A 107 -2.27 2.66 -9.59
CA PRO A 107 -2.60 3.38 -10.80
C PRO A 107 -2.91 2.39 -11.93
N ARG A 108 -3.45 2.89 -13.04
CA ARG A 108 -3.68 2.01 -14.20
C ARG A 108 -2.34 1.48 -14.71
N PRO A 109 -2.15 0.16 -14.82
CA PRO A 109 -0.89 -0.39 -15.28
C PRO A 109 -0.59 0.05 -16.71
N THR A 110 0.62 0.57 -16.92
CA THR A 110 1.08 1.09 -18.21
C THR A 110 1.93 0.08 -18.96
N ARG A 111 2.53 -0.86 -18.23
CA ARG A 111 3.42 -1.88 -18.77
C ARG A 111 2.72 -3.22 -18.82
N THR A 112 3.19 -4.08 -19.70
CA THR A 112 2.62 -5.41 -19.93
C THR A 112 3.69 -6.46 -19.77
N THR A 113 3.41 -7.46 -18.94
CA THR A 113 4.13 -8.72 -18.87
C THR A 113 3.17 -9.87 -19.20
N TRP A 114 3.58 -11.09 -18.86
CA TRP A 114 2.79 -12.30 -19.00
C TRP A 114 1.47 -12.31 -18.21
N LEU A 115 1.31 -11.43 -17.20
CA LEU A 115 0.05 -11.29 -16.46
C LEU A 115 -1.01 -10.50 -17.26
N MET A 116 -0.64 -9.88 -18.39
CA MET A 116 -1.53 -9.02 -19.18
C MET A 116 -2.17 -7.92 -18.32
N GLU A 117 -1.33 -7.20 -17.56
CA GLU A 117 -1.73 -6.16 -16.62
C GLU A 117 -2.71 -5.13 -17.20
N PRO A 118 -2.62 -4.69 -18.48
CA PRO A 118 -3.61 -3.79 -19.05
C PRO A 118 -5.04 -4.33 -19.13
N LEU A 119 -5.23 -5.66 -19.04
CA LEU A 119 -6.56 -6.28 -18.99
C LEU A 119 -7.17 -6.25 -17.58
N LEU A 120 -6.43 -5.79 -16.57
CA LEU A 120 -6.97 -5.65 -15.22
C LEU A 120 -8.04 -4.56 -15.20
N GLN A 121 -9.23 -4.94 -14.73
CA GLN A 121 -10.37 -4.05 -14.67
C GLN A 121 -10.39 -3.32 -13.32
N ALA A 122 -10.41 -1.99 -13.38
CA ALA A 122 -10.58 -1.15 -12.20
C ALA A 122 -11.93 -1.45 -11.52
N TRP A 123 -11.96 -1.43 -10.19
CA TRP A 123 -13.11 -1.79 -9.35
C TRP A 123 -13.56 -3.24 -9.42
N ILE A 124 -12.81 -4.09 -10.13
CA ILE A 124 -13.04 -5.54 -10.19
C ILE A 124 -11.81 -6.30 -9.69
N HIS A 125 -10.60 -5.86 -10.05
CA HIS A 125 -9.35 -6.48 -9.58
C HIS A 125 -8.54 -5.58 -8.65
N PHE A 126 -8.78 -4.26 -8.67
CA PHE A 126 -8.05 -3.28 -7.86
C PHE A 126 -8.82 -1.97 -7.75
N ILE A 127 -8.47 -1.15 -6.75
CA ILE A 127 -8.97 0.22 -6.60
C ILE A 127 -8.02 1.17 -7.37
N PRO A 128 -8.52 1.90 -8.37
CA PRO A 128 -7.69 2.80 -9.16
C PRO A 128 -7.30 4.07 -8.38
N VAL A 129 -6.06 4.49 -8.53
CA VAL A 129 -5.57 5.82 -8.10
C VAL A 129 -5.06 6.63 -9.30
N ARG A 130 -4.92 7.95 -9.10
CA ARG A 130 -4.25 8.84 -10.04
C ARG A 130 -2.74 8.59 -10.06
N ASP A 131 -2.10 8.89 -11.19
CA ASP A 131 -0.65 8.77 -11.35
C ASP A 131 0.13 9.74 -10.45
N ASP A 132 -0.50 10.85 -10.03
CA ASP A 132 0.06 11.82 -9.08
C ASP A 132 -0.09 11.37 -7.60
N PHE A 133 -0.80 10.28 -7.34
CA PHE A 133 -1.07 9.70 -6.01
C PHE A 133 -1.78 10.62 -4.99
N GLU A 134 -2.26 11.79 -5.42
CA GLU A 134 -2.96 12.75 -4.55
C GLU A 134 -4.27 12.18 -3.95
N ASP A 135 -4.94 11.26 -4.66
CA ASP A 135 -6.23 10.69 -4.25
C ASP A 135 -6.11 9.46 -3.35
N ILE A 136 -4.89 8.98 -3.04
CA ILE A 136 -4.68 7.82 -2.14
C ILE A 136 -5.45 7.96 -0.82
N PRO A 137 -5.38 9.08 -0.08
CA PRO A 137 -6.06 9.18 1.22
C PRO A 137 -7.57 8.98 1.08
N GLU A 138 -8.16 9.54 0.03
CA GLU A 138 -9.59 9.41 -0.27
C GLU A 138 -9.95 7.96 -0.63
N ARG A 139 -9.14 7.27 -1.45
CA ARG A 139 -9.34 5.86 -1.79
C ARG A 139 -9.27 4.95 -0.57
N VAL A 140 -8.32 5.21 0.33
CA VAL A 140 -8.16 4.43 1.57
C VAL A 140 -9.39 4.63 2.47
N ILE A 141 -9.82 5.87 2.68
CA ILE A 141 -11.03 6.16 3.47
C ILE A 141 -12.25 5.50 2.85
N TRP A 142 -12.40 5.59 1.52
CA TRP A 142 -13.51 4.95 0.81
C TRP A 142 -13.49 3.42 0.99
N ALA A 143 -12.33 2.79 0.87
CA ALA A 143 -12.19 1.33 0.99
C ALA A 143 -12.52 0.85 2.43
N LEU A 144 -12.08 1.61 3.44
CA LEU A 144 -12.41 1.33 4.83
C LEU A 144 -13.91 1.50 5.13
N ALA A 145 -14.58 2.42 4.43
CA ALA A 145 -16.01 2.66 4.57
C ALA A 145 -16.91 1.65 3.82
N HIS A 146 -16.37 0.91 2.83
CA HIS A 146 -17.13 -0.04 2.00
C HIS A 146 -16.52 -1.45 2.01
N PRO A 147 -16.42 -2.11 3.17
CA PRO A 147 -15.76 -3.41 3.30
C PRO A 147 -16.43 -4.53 2.52
N GLU A 148 -17.75 -4.46 2.30
CA GLU A 148 -18.51 -5.41 1.49
C GLU A 148 -18.13 -5.34 0.01
N VAL A 149 -17.89 -4.13 -0.52
CA VAL A 149 -17.43 -3.94 -1.90
C VAL A 149 -15.99 -4.43 -2.04
N CYS A 150 -15.14 -4.09 -1.07
CA CYS A 150 -13.75 -4.52 -1.02
C CYS A 150 -13.55 -6.04 -1.04
N LYS A 151 -14.49 -6.84 -0.52
CA LYS A 151 -14.40 -8.32 -0.56
C LYS A 151 -14.69 -8.91 -1.94
N LEU A 152 -15.34 -8.14 -2.81
CA LEU A 152 -15.69 -8.56 -4.16
C LEU A 152 -14.61 -8.19 -5.19
N ILE A 153 -13.69 -7.30 -4.79
CA ILE A 153 -12.50 -6.90 -5.53
C ILE A 153 -11.38 -7.88 -5.22
#